data_AF-A0A4U0F1S9-F1
#
_entry.id   AF-A0A4U0F1S9-F1
#
_cell.length_a   1.000
_cell.length_b   1.000
_cell.length_c   1.000
_cell.angle_alpha   90.00
_cell.angle_beta   90.00
_cell.angle_gamma   90.00
#
_symmetry.space_group_name_H-M   'P 1'
#
loop_
_entity.id
_entity.type
_entity.pdbx_description
1 polymer ?
#
loop_
_entity_poly.entity_id
_entity_poly.type
_entity_poly.pdbx_seq_one_letter_code
_entity_poly.pdbx_strand_id
1 'polypeptide(L)'
;MPITGTQFENHTKPFFRKVFEEIGFHVLEVRNQTSGTQNGFDIKISFEDDHGIDRSIFIECKYYETTLSFSQIVTKIIELNGSNYVPDGFIALSPKRDISNRDDNLKEQLESSFKFPIKFLTPDSEVHNLFALDEDYYKVVYDEECSIKLNREDYLKKFKARINMILSQKDTLAISNFISISETSETPDEDENLRTTLDEKLDALSPSNEERIRYHQLRCNYKIFLEEQQDLNNALRGKIIDWQDDLRLKAFRLTSKFKSDKNYTPSKFFHDFFQAAENSLISFYDNNSLSGSDEKLLHGVVMELAAECPLDWRE
;
A
#
# COMPACT_ATOMS: atom_id res chain seq x y z
N MET A 1 -8.70 38.32 18.06
CA MET A 1 -8.08 37.59 19.21
C MET A 1 -7.93 36.16 18.72
N PRO A 2 -6.71 35.62 18.59
CA PRO A 2 -6.49 34.37 17.86
C PRO A 2 -7.23 33.20 18.51
N ILE A 3 -7.86 32.37 17.68
CA ILE A 3 -8.57 31.17 18.13
C ILE A 3 -7.59 30.11 18.67
N THR A 4 -8.05 29.22 19.53
CA THR A 4 -7.27 28.06 20.00
C THR A 4 -7.28 26.93 18.97
N GLY A 5 -6.38 25.94 19.11
CA GLY A 5 -6.37 24.74 18.25
C GLY A 5 -7.71 24.00 18.24
N THR A 6 -8.32 23.78 19.41
CA THR A 6 -9.65 23.16 19.51
C THR A 6 -10.75 23.99 18.86
N GLN A 7 -10.68 25.32 18.95
CA GLN A 7 -11.62 26.19 18.21
C GLN A 7 -11.40 26.06 16.70
N PHE A 8 -10.16 26.02 16.25
CA PHE A 8 -9.83 25.79 14.85
C PHE A 8 -10.41 24.46 14.33
N GLU A 9 -10.23 23.35 15.05
CA GLU A 9 -10.83 22.05 14.70
C GLU A 9 -12.36 22.13 14.60
N ASN A 10 -13.00 22.77 15.58
CA ASN A 10 -14.46 22.93 15.61
C ASN A 10 -15.01 23.77 14.45
N HIS A 11 -14.26 24.75 13.95
CA HIS A 11 -14.61 25.53 12.76
C HIS A 11 -14.26 24.80 11.45
N THR A 12 -13.16 24.04 11.45
CA THR A 12 -12.68 23.26 10.30
C THR A 12 -13.67 22.16 9.91
N LYS A 13 -14.28 21.52 10.92
CA LYS A 13 -15.26 20.45 10.74
C LYS A 13 -16.46 20.83 9.84
N PRO A 14 -17.26 21.87 10.15
CA PRO A 14 -18.38 22.28 9.29
C PRO A 14 -17.91 22.84 7.93
N PHE A 15 -16.73 23.47 7.87
CA PHE A 15 -16.15 23.93 6.62
C PHE A 15 -15.93 22.77 5.63
N PHE A 16 -15.25 21.70 6.05
CA PHE A 16 -15.01 20.57 5.15
C PHE A 16 -16.28 19.81 4.80
N ARG A 17 -17.27 19.71 5.69
CA ARG A 17 -18.59 19.16 5.34
C ARG A 17 -19.18 19.91 4.14
N LYS A 18 -19.27 21.23 4.26
CA LYS A 18 -19.83 22.10 3.22
C LYS A 18 -19.06 21.97 1.90
N VAL A 19 -17.73 22.02 1.94
CA VAL A 19 -16.91 21.91 0.72
C VAL A 19 -17.07 20.53 0.06
N PHE A 20 -17.11 19.43 0.82
CA PHE A 20 -17.30 18.09 0.26
C PHE A 20 -18.69 17.90 -0.36
N GLU A 21 -19.73 18.46 0.27
CA GLU A 21 -21.09 18.48 -0.29
C GLU A 21 -21.13 19.34 -1.58
N GLU A 22 -20.46 20.49 -1.61
CA GLU A 22 -20.42 21.38 -2.78
C GLU A 22 -19.65 20.82 -3.98
N ILE A 23 -18.62 19.98 -3.76
CA ILE A 23 -17.96 19.24 -4.85
C ILE A 23 -18.76 18.00 -5.31
N GLY A 24 -19.93 17.76 -4.72
CA GLY A 24 -20.90 16.76 -5.16
C GLY A 24 -20.74 15.38 -4.53
N PHE A 25 -19.98 15.24 -3.44
CA PHE A 25 -19.95 13.98 -2.68
C PHE A 25 -21.11 13.92 -1.68
N HIS A 26 -21.58 12.70 -1.40
CA HIS A 26 -22.58 12.49 -0.36
C HIS A 26 -21.89 12.31 1.00
N VAL A 27 -21.88 13.36 1.83
CA VAL A 27 -21.18 13.33 3.13
C VAL A 27 -22.02 12.61 4.19
N LEU A 28 -21.64 11.37 4.49
CA LEU A 28 -22.24 10.51 5.51
C LEU A 28 -22.02 11.07 6.93
N GLU A 29 -20.77 11.40 7.26
CA GLU A 29 -20.39 11.85 8.60
C GLU A 29 -19.17 12.77 8.55
N VAL A 30 -19.17 13.80 9.40
CA VAL A 30 -17.93 14.50 9.78
C VAL A 30 -17.90 14.55 11.30
N ARG A 31 -16.81 14.08 11.92
CA ARG A 31 -16.66 14.05 13.38
C ARG A 31 -15.25 14.40 13.82
N ASN A 32 -15.14 14.95 15.03
CA ASN A 32 -13.87 15.11 15.71
C ASN A 32 -13.48 13.79 16.35
N GLN A 33 -12.19 13.63 16.64
CA GLN A 33 -11.71 12.52 17.43
C GLN A 33 -12.31 12.58 18.86
N THR A 34 -12.70 11.43 19.40
CA THR A 34 -13.26 11.35 20.76
C THR A 34 -12.16 11.62 21.79
N SER A 35 -12.43 12.51 22.75
CA SER A 35 -11.50 12.84 23.83
C SER A 35 -11.04 11.57 24.58
N GLY A 36 -9.74 11.42 24.77
CA GLY A 36 -9.12 10.26 25.44
C GLY A 36 -8.66 9.14 24.51
N THR A 37 -8.90 9.23 23.20
CA THR A 37 -8.30 8.34 22.20
C THR A 37 -7.12 9.03 21.51
N GLN A 38 -6.09 8.30 21.07
CA GLN A 38 -4.98 8.82 20.25
C GLN A 38 -4.85 7.96 19.00
N ASN A 39 -5.68 8.25 17.99
CA ASN A 39 -5.72 7.53 16.72
C ASN A 39 -5.07 8.32 15.59
N GLY A 40 -4.31 9.38 15.91
CA GLY A 40 -3.51 10.09 14.92
C GLY A 40 -4.22 11.09 14.01
N PHE A 41 -5.40 11.60 14.37
CA PHE A 41 -6.13 12.60 13.58
C PHE A 41 -7.05 13.45 14.46
N ASP A 42 -7.39 14.67 14.03
CA ASP A 42 -8.36 15.52 14.74
C ASP A 42 -9.77 15.40 14.16
N ILE A 43 -9.90 15.26 12.83
CA ILE A 43 -11.18 15.19 12.12
C ILE A 43 -11.23 13.96 11.19
N LYS A 44 -12.37 13.26 11.17
CA LYS A 44 -12.71 12.24 10.18
C LYS A 44 -13.87 12.73 9.31
N ILE A 45 -13.72 12.63 8.00
CA ILE A 45 -14.79 12.85 7.01
C ILE A 45 -15.08 11.50 6.36
N SER A 46 -16.33 11.04 6.45
CA SER A 46 -16.83 9.84 5.77
C SER A 46 -17.85 10.26 4.71
N PHE A 47 -17.71 9.78 3.48
CA PHE A 47 -18.52 10.21 2.34
C PHE A 47 -18.58 9.11 1.27
N GLU A 48 -19.58 9.18 0.41
CA GLU A 48 -19.68 8.34 -0.80
C GLU A 48 -19.01 9.06 -1.98
N ASP A 49 -18.14 8.37 -2.71
CA ASP A 49 -17.50 8.90 -3.92
C ASP A 49 -18.43 8.85 -5.16
N ASP A 50 -17.94 9.32 -6.31
CA ASP A 50 -18.71 9.35 -7.57
C ASP A 50 -19.13 7.94 -8.07
N HIS A 51 -18.60 6.87 -7.48
CA HIS A 51 -18.88 5.47 -7.81
C HIS A 51 -19.76 4.75 -6.79
N GLY A 52 -20.24 5.44 -5.75
CA GLY A 52 -21.03 4.81 -4.70
C GLY A 52 -20.20 4.09 -3.64
N ILE A 53 -18.88 4.34 -3.57
CA ILE A 53 -18.01 3.67 -2.60
C ILE A 53 -17.86 4.54 -1.35
N ASP A 54 -18.04 3.94 -0.18
CA ASP A 54 -17.78 4.58 1.11
C ASP A 54 -16.28 4.86 1.28
N ARG A 55 -15.93 6.13 1.45
CA ARG A 55 -14.57 6.63 1.66
C ARG A 55 -14.43 7.34 3.00
N SER A 56 -13.23 7.34 3.54
CA SER A 56 -12.86 8.03 4.78
C SER A 56 -11.54 8.78 4.64
N ILE A 57 -11.60 10.11 4.72
CA ILE A 57 -10.41 10.98 4.81
C ILE A 57 -10.23 11.46 6.24
N PHE A 58 -8.99 11.40 6.71
CA PHE A 58 -8.58 11.79 8.05
C PHE A 58 -7.74 13.07 7.99
N ILE A 59 -8.00 14.02 8.88
CA ILE A 59 -7.36 15.33 8.89
C ILE A 59 -6.73 15.58 10.26
N GLU A 60 -5.43 15.88 10.26
CA GLU A 60 -4.71 16.38 11.43
C GLU A 60 -4.60 17.91 11.31
N CYS A 61 -5.12 18.62 12.31
CA CYS A 61 -5.16 20.07 12.36
C CYS A 61 -3.99 20.62 13.19
N LYS A 62 -3.30 21.61 12.64
CA LYS A 62 -2.17 22.27 13.31
C LYS A 62 -2.27 23.78 13.15
N TYR A 63 -2.81 24.42 14.19
CA TYR A 63 -2.98 25.86 14.29
C TYR A 63 -1.91 26.46 15.21
N TYR A 64 -0.68 26.61 14.70
CA TYR A 64 0.44 27.22 15.42
C TYR A 64 1.04 28.39 14.64
N GLU A 65 1.52 29.40 15.37
CA GLU A 65 2.26 30.54 14.81
C GLU A 65 3.77 30.21 14.60
N THR A 66 4.24 29.10 15.18
CA THR A 66 5.62 28.59 15.08
C THR A 66 5.73 27.43 14.08
N THR A 67 6.93 27.19 13.57
CA THR A 67 7.19 26.17 12.55
C THR A 67 6.82 24.77 13.04
N LEU A 68 6.08 24.03 12.20
CA LEU A 68 5.64 22.66 12.51
C LEU A 68 6.80 21.67 12.35
N SER A 69 7.00 20.80 13.34
CA SER A 69 7.94 19.69 13.21
C SER A 69 7.34 18.57 12.37
N PHE A 70 8.01 18.19 11.28
CA PHE A 70 7.62 17.05 10.44
C PHE A 70 7.44 15.77 11.26
N SER A 71 8.29 15.53 12.26
CA SER A 71 8.20 14.36 13.13
C SER A 71 6.86 14.23 13.85
N GLN A 72 6.23 15.35 14.24
CA GLN A 72 4.93 15.33 14.90
C GLN A 72 3.83 14.83 13.96
N ILE A 73 3.89 15.19 12.67
CA ILE A 73 2.96 14.68 11.66
C ILE A 73 3.22 13.20 11.38
N VAL A 74 4.48 12.78 11.28
CA VAL A 74 4.85 11.37 11.09
C VAL A 74 4.32 10.50 12.24
N THR A 75 4.47 10.94 13.49
CA THR A 75 3.90 10.23 14.64
C THR A 75 2.38 10.04 14.48
N LYS A 76 1.67 11.06 14.02
CA LYS A 76 0.22 11.00 13.80
C LYS A 76 -0.17 10.02 12.69
N ILE A 77 0.59 10.01 11.60
CA ILE A 77 0.39 9.05 10.52
C ILE A 77 0.62 7.60 11.01
N ILE A 78 1.65 7.37 11.83
CA ILE A 78 1.91 6.05 12.43
C ILE A 78 0.77 5.64 13.39
N GLU A 79 0.31 6.56 14.24
CA GLU A 79 -0.84 6.33 15.13
C GLU A 79 -2.10 5.95 14.35
N LEU A 80 -2.39 6.63 13.24
CA LEU A 80 -3.52 6.32 12.37
C LEU A 80 -3.36 4.96 11.69
N ASN A 81 -2.18 4.67 11.15
CA ASN A 81 -1.89 3.41 10.48
C ASN A 81 -1.96 2.20 11.44
N GLY A 82 -1.63 2.40 12.72
CA GLY A 82 -1.74 1.37 13.76
C GLY A 82 -3.14 1.27 14.40
N SER A 83 -4.10 2.10 13.98
CA SER A 83 -5.46 2.10 14.53
C SER A 83 -6.37 1.09 13.80
N ASN A 84 -7.58 0.90 14.31
CA ASN A 84 -8.60 0.05 13.66
C ASN A 84 -9.32 0.75 12.48
N TYR A 85 -8.85 1.93 12.06
CA TYR A 85 -9.41 2.64 10.92
C TYR A 85 -8.79 2.18 9.60
N VAL A 86 -9.58 2.27 8.52
CA VAL A 86 -9.11 2.07 7.15
C VAL A 86 -9.13 3.43 6.44
N PRO A 87 -8.02 4.18 6.45
CA PRO A 87 -7.94 5.47 5.78
C PRO A 87 -7.86 5.34 4.25
N ASP A 88 -8.69 6.12 3.54
CA ASP A 88 -8.55 6.35 2.10
C ASP A 88 -7.59 7.50 1.81
N GLY A 89 -7.34 8.35 2.79
CA GLY A 89 -6.35 9.42 2.69
C GLY A 89 -6.14 10.13 4.02
N PHE A 90 -4.98 10.75 4.14
CA PHE A 90 -4.62 11.59 5.27
C PHE A 90 -4.25 12.99 4.82
N ILE A 91 -4.73 14.01 5.52
CA ILE A 91 -4.44 15.42 5.26
C ILE A 91 -3.85 16.05 6.51
N ALA A 92 -2.60 16.50 6.42
CA ALA A 92 -2.02 17.40 7.42
C ALA A 92 -2.36 18.84 7.07
N LEU A 93 -3.16 19.50 7.90
CA LEU A 93 -3.67 20.84 7.69
C LEU A 93 -2.96 21.84 8.62
N SER A 94 -2.23 22.79 8.05
CA SER A 94 -1.64 23.90 8.81
C SER A 94 -1.78 25.21 8.03
N PRO A 95 -2.73 26.09 8.39
CA PRO A 95 -3.04 27.25 7.55
C PRO A 95 -2.06 28.41 7.70
N LYS A 96 -1.30 28.49 8.80
CA LYS A 96 -0.45 29.64 9.11
C LYS A 96 1.03 29.43 8.79
N ARG A 97 1.49 28.19 8.73
CA ARG A 97 2.91 27.86 8.55
C ARG A 97 3.07 26.63 7.68
N ASP A 98 4.12 26.66 6.86
CA ASP A 98 4.61 25.47 6.20
C ASP A 98 5.30 24.53 7.21
N ILE A 99 5.48 23.29 6.81
CA ILE A 99 6.13 22.27 7.63
C ILE A 99 7.64 22.37 7.42
N SER A 100 8.40 22.55 8.50
CA SER A 100 9.87 22.58 8.42
C SER A 100 10.43 21.24 7.96
N ASN A 101 11.55 21.29 7.23
CA ASN A 101 12.29 20.11 6.78
C ASN A 101 11.45 19.12 5.97
N ARG A 102 10.68 19.61 4.98
CA ARG A 102 10.24 18.78 3.85
C ARG A 102 11.46 18.45 3.00
N ASP A 103 12.26 17.47 3.44
CA ASP A 103 13.16 16.80 2.52
C ASP A 103 12.27 15.98 1.58
N ASP A 104 12.26 16.32 0.29
CA ASP A 104 11.40 15.66 -0.69
C ASP A 104 11.61 14.14 -0.69
N ASN A 105 12.84 13.69 -0.38
CA ASN A 105 13.16 12.27 -0.23
C ASN A 105 12.43 11.61 0.95
N LEU A 106 12.31 12.31 2.09
CA LEU A 106 11.58 11.79 3.26
C LEU A 106 10.08 11.69 2.95
N LYS A 107 9.53 12.60 2.15
CA LYS A 107 8.13 12.58 1.76
C LYS A 107 7.81 11.41 0.83
N GLU A 108 8.64 11.16 -0.19
CA GLU A 108 8.48 10.00 -1.07
C GLU A 108 8.60 8.68 -0.29
N GLN A 109 9.57 8.58 0.62
CA GLN A 109 9.69 7.42 1.51
C GLN A 109 8.45 7.24 2.39
N LEU A 110 7.90 8.32 2.95
CA LEU A 110 6.67 8.25 3.72
C LEU A 110 5.49 7.79 2.87
N GLU A 111 5.26 8.40 1.70
CA GLU A 111 4.16 8.02 0.82
C GLU A 111 4.24 6.54 0.37
N SER A 112 5.45 5.99 0.20
CA SER A 112 5.65 4.57 -0.11
C SER A 112 5.46 3.61 1.08
N SER A 113 5.54 4.11 2.31
CA SER A 113 5.53 3.29 3.53
C SER A 113 4.13 3.06 4.11
N PHE A 114 3.13 3.83 3.68
CA PHE A 114 1.77 3.77 4.23
C PHE A 114 0.74 3.34 3.17
N LYS A 115 -0.31 2.66 3.61
CA LYS A 115 -1.36 2.08 2.73
C LYS A 115 -2.37 3.10 2.21
N PHE A 116 -2.10 4.39 2.42
CA PHE A 116 -2.99 5.48 2.12
C PHE A 116 -2.16 6.73 1.76
N PRO A 117 -2.64 7.56 0.82
CA PRO A 117 -1.92 8.76 0.43
C PRO A 117 -1.95 9.83 1.51
N ILE A 118 -0.84 10.54 1.63
CA ILE A 118 -0.66 11.64 2.57
C ILE A 118 -0.62 12.94 1.75
N LYS A 119 -1.44 13.92 2.11
CA LYS A 119 -1.41 15.27 1.53
C LYS A 119 -1.21 16.30 2.62
N PHE A 120 -0.62 17.41 2.21
CA PHE A 120 -0.39 18.54 3.09
C PHE A 120 -1.13 19.75 2.54
N LEU A 121 -1.94 20.37 3.40
CA LEU A 121 -2.62 21.62 3.13
C LEU A 121 -1.99 22.71 4.00
N THR A 122 -1.01 23.38 3.42
CA THR A 122 -0.15 24.42 3.99
C THR A 122 -0.16 25.69 3.12
N PRO A 123 0.37 26.84 3.58
CA PRO A 123 0.45 28.07 2.79
C PRO A 123 1.01 27.86 1.38
N ASP A 124 2.09 27.07 1.23
CA ASP A 124 2.70 26.74 -0.06
C ASP A 124 1.80 25.94 -1.02
N SER A 125 0.82 25.21 -0.49
CA SER A 125 -0.18 24.47 -1.25
C SER A 125 -1.46 25.28 -1.54
N GLU A 126 -1.41 26.58 -1.23
CA GLU A 126 -2.50 27.54 -1.38
C GLU A 126 -3.73 27.25 -0.51
N VAL A 127 -3.53 26.77 0.72
CA VAL A 127 -4.64 26.50 1.66
C VAL A 127 -5.50 27.76 1.95
N HIS A 128 -4.94 28.95 1.83
CA HIS A 128 -5.67 30.22 1.92
C HIS A 128 -6.76 30.34 0.84
N ASN A 129 -6.52 29.87 -0.39
CA ASN A 129 -7.51 29.86 -1.46
C ASN A 129 -8.65 28.88 -1.17
N LEU A 130 -8.34 27.73 -0.56
CA LEU A 130 -9.36 26.78 -0.11
C LEU A 130 -10.25 27.42 0.95
N PHE A 131 -9.65 28.05 1.96
CA PHE A 131 -10.40 28.65 3.06
C PHE A 131 -11.21 29.87 2.62
N ALA A 132 -10.75 30.59 1.60
CA ALA A 132 -11.48 31.71 1.00
C ALA A 132 -12.80 31.29 0.31
N LEU A 133 -13.06 29.99 0.10
CA LEU A 133 -14.39 29.49 -0.27
C LEU A 133 -15.46 29.79 0.79
N ASP A 134 -15.08 30.15 2.01
CA ASP A 134 -16.01 30.56 3.05
C ASP A 134 -15.42 31.77 3.78
N GLU A 135 -15.93 32.96 3.45
CA GLU A 135 -15.39 34.23 3.96
C GLU A 135 -15.45 34.32 5.50
N ASP A 136 -16.51 33.78 6.10
CA ASP A 136 -16.66 33.74 7.56
C ASP A 136 -15.60 32.82 8.18
N TYR A 137 -15.39 31.64 7.60
CA TYR A 137 -14.35 30.73 8.06
C TYR A 137 -12.95 31.31 7.85
N TYR A 138 -12.68 31.94 6.70
CA TYR A 138 -11.41 32.61 6.42
C TYR A 138 -11.09 33.64 7.50
N LYS A 139 -12.07 34.50 7.81
CA LYS A 139 -11.93 35.53 8.84
C LYS A 139 -11.66 34.95 10.22
N VAL A 140 -12.31 33.86 10.58
CA VAL A 140 -12.07 33.16 11.85
C VAL A 140 -10.65 32.60 11.92
N VAL A 141 -10.12 32.04 10.83
CA VAL A 141 -8.79 31.43 10.79
C VAL A 141 -7.67 32.47 10.80
N TYR A 142 -7.80 33.55 10.02
CA TYR A 142 -6.73 34.51 9.78
C TYR A 142 -6.85 35.82 10.57
N ASP A 143 -7.99 36.06 11.26
CA ASP A 143 -8.29 37.32 11.98
C ASP A 143 -8.26 38.55 11.03
N GLU A 144 -8.60 38.35 9.75
CA GLU A 144 -8.62 39.37 8.69
C GLU A 144 -9.79 39.16 7.72
N GLU A 145 -10.25 40.23 7.05
CA GLU A 145 -11.28 40.11 6.00
C GLU A 145 -10.72 39.40 4.75
N CYS A 146 -11.53 38.55 4.14
CA CYS A 146 -11.12 37.84 2.91
C CYS A 146 -11.02 38.82 1.74
N SER A 147 -9.81 39.09 1.24
CA SER A 147 -9.58 39.90 0.04
C SER A 147 -9.41 39.09 -1.24
N ILE A 148 -9.43 37.75 -1.14
CA ILE A 148 -9.14 36.84 -2.26
C ILE A 148 -10.36 36.76 -3.18
N LYS A 149 -10.17 37.11 -4.46
CA LYS A 149 -11.18 36.94 -5.51
C LYS A 149 -10.93 35.65 -6.28
N LEU A 150 -11.73 34.63 -5.99
CA LEU A 150 -11.65 33.31 -6.62
C LEU A 150 -12.88 33.03 -7.47
N ASN A 151 -12.68 32.36 -8.61
CA ASN A 151 -13.78 31.72 -9.31
C ASN A 151 -14.12 30.44 -8.53
N ARG A 152 -15.21 30.51 -7.75
CA ARG A 152 -15.63 29.43 -6.85
C ARG A 152 -15.77 28.10 -7.59
N GLU A 153 -16.45 28.11 -8.73
CA GLU A 153 -16.75 26.89 -9.48
C GLU A 153 -15.47 26.23 -10.01
N ASP A 154 -14.55 27.02 -10.58
CA ASP A 154 -13.26 26.52 -11.05
C ASP A 154 -12.42 25.95 -9.90
N TYR A 155 -12.42 26.62 -8.74
CA TYR A 155 -11.66 26.17 -7.57
C TYR A 155 -12.26 24.89 -6.96
N LEU A 156 -13.59 24.80 -6.83
CA LEU A 156 -14.26 23.58 -6.38
C LEU A 156 -13.98 22.40 -7.32
N LYS A 157 -13.97 22.63 -8.64
CA LYS A 157 -13.60 21.61 -9.63
C LYS A 157 -12.16 21.12 -9.44
N LYS A 158 -11.21 22.05 -9.23
CA LYS A 158 -9.80 21.72 -8.94
C LYS A 158 -9.67 20.96 -7.62
N PHE A 159 -10.41 21.37 -6.59
CA PHE A 159 -10.40 20.70 -5.29
C PHE A 159 -10.98 19.28 -5.39
N LYS A 160 -12.09 19.10 -6.11
CA LYS A 160 -12.64 17.76 -6.42
C LYS A 160 -11.61 16.87 -7.09
N ALA A 161 -10.91 17.38 -8.11
CA ALA A 161 -9.87 16.65 -8.80
C ALA A 161 -8.73 16.24 -7.85
N ARG A 162 -8.32 17.11 -6.91
CA ARG A 162 -7.32 16.77 -5.88
C ARG A 162 -7.81 15.65 -4.96
N ILE A 163 -9.07 15.67 -4.52
CA ILE A 163 -9.64 14.59 -3.70
C ILE A 163 -9.72 13.29 -4.48
N ASN A 164 -10.23 13.30 -5.72
CA ASN A 164 -10.28 12.11 -6.57
C ASN A 164 -8.88 11.53 -6.81
N MET A 165 -7.86 12.36 -6.97
CA MET A 165 -6.48 11.88 -7.08
C MET A 165 -5.99 11.14 -5.82
N ILE A 166 -6.38 11.59 -4.62
CA ILE A 166 -6.11 10.85 -3.38
C ILE A 166 -6.78 9.47 -3.45
N LEU A 167 -8.06 9.41 -3.81
CA LEU A 167 -8.80 8.14 -3.90
C LEU A 167 -8.19 7.19 -4.94
N SER A 168 -7.84 7.67 -6.13
CA SER A 168 -7.19 6.85 -7.15
C SER A 168 -5.81 6.33 -6.72
N GLN A 169 -5.03 7.15 -6.00
CA GLN A 169 -3.77 6.71 -5.40
C GLN A 169 -4.00 5.61 -4.37
N LYS A 170 -5.02 5.75 -3.52
CA LYS A 170 -5.41 4.71 -2.54
C LYS A 170 -5.77 3.40 -3.21
N ASP A 171 -6.55 3.46 -4.29
CA ASP A 171 -6.99 2.27 -5.02
C ASP A 171 -5.81 1.59 -5.73
N THR A 172 -4.88 2.39 -6.27
CA THR A 172 -3.63 1.87 -6.86
C THR A 172 -2.75 1.21 -5.80
N LEU A 173 -2.62 1.80 -4.62
CA LEU A 173 -1.91 1.21 -3.48
C LEU A 173 -2.58 -0.08 -2.96
N ALA A 174 -3.89 -0.22 -3.13
CA ALA A 174 -4.59 -1.46 -2.80
C ALA A 174 -4.27 -2.57 -3.82
N ILE A 175 -4.29 -2.24 -5.11
CA ILE A 175 -3.94 -3.17 -6.20
C ILE A 175 -2.46 -3.57 -6.12
N SER A 176 -1.56 -2.63 -5.81
CA SER A 176 -0.12 -2.91 -5.69
C SER A 176 0.21 -3.91 -4.57
N ASN A 177 -0.70 -4.11 -3.62
CA ASN A 177 -0.55 -5.04 -2.50
C ASN A 177 -1.42 -6.31 -2.66
N PHE A 178 -2.06 -6.48 -3.82
CA PHE A 178 -2.82 -7.68 -4.15
C PHE A 178 -2.10 -8.48 -5.24
N ILE A 179 -1.70 -9.71 -4.93
CA ILE A 179 -1.08 -10.62 -5.90
C ILE A 179 -2.19 -11.39 -6.60
N SER A 180 -2.29 -11.22 -7.92
CA SER A 180 -3.21 -11.99 -8.77
C SER A 180 -2.41 -12.71 -9.85
N ILE A 181 -2.27 -14.03 -9.70
CA ILE A 181 -1.59 -14.87 -10.70
C ILE A 181 -2.64 -15.58 -11.54
N SER A 182 -2.80 -15.14 -12.78
CA SER A 182 -3.74 -15.70 -13.74
C SER A 182 -3.19 -16.97 -14.39
N GLU A 183 -4.09 -17.83 -14.86
CA GLU A 183 -3.68 -18.90 -15.79
C GLU A 183 -3.40 -18.28 -17.15
N THR A 184 -2.27 -18.63 -17.74
CA THR A 184 -1.87 -18.13 -19.06
C THR A 184 -1.51 -19.27 -20.01
N SER A 185 -1.82 -19.08 -21.29
CA SER A 185 -1.34 -19.94 -22.38
C SER A 185 -0.03 -19.46 -22.99
N GLU A 186 0.50 -18.33 -22.50
CA GLU A 186 1.76 -17.76 -22.96
C GLU A 186 2.95 -18.59 -22.49
N THR A 187 4.05 -18.49 -23.22
CA THR A 187 5.33 -19.12 -22.87
C THR A 187 6.26 -18.06 -22.30
N PRO A 188 6.88 -18.27 -21.13
CA PRO A 188 7.81 -17.32 -20.54
C PRO A 188 9.05 -17.13 -21.42
N ASP A 189 9.67 -15.96 -21.34
CA ASP A 189 10.94 -15.70 -22.02
C ASP A 189 12.07 -16.37 -21.24
N GLU A 190 12.54 -17.52 -21.75
CA GLU A 190 13.53 -18.36 -21.07
C GLU A 190 14.75 -18.62 -21.95
N ASP A 191 15.93 -18.50 -21.34
CA ASP A 191 17.16 -19.05 -21.92
C ASP A 191 17.00 -20.57 -22.04
N GLU A 192 17.20 -21.12 -23.24
CA GLU A 192 17.11 -22.57 -23.49
C GLU A 192 18.06 -23.39 -22.61
N ASN A 193 19.16 -22.80 -22.12
CA ASN A 193 20.09 -23.44 -21.19
C ASN A 193 19.55 -23.52 -19.75
N LEU A 194 18.48 -22.77 -19.44
CA LEU A 194 17.73 -22.81 -18.19
C LEU A 194 16.43 -23.65 -18.33
N ARG A 195 16.22 -24.36 -19.45
CA ARG A 195 15.23 -25.46 -19.51
C ARG A 195 15.74 -26.60 -18.65
N THR A 196 15.13 -26.68 -17.48
CA THR A 196 15.71 -27.32 -16.31
C THR A 196 15.19 -28.73 -16.06
N THR A 197 15.86 -29.42 -15.14
CA THR A 197 15.66 -30.79 -14.68
C THR A 197 14.36 -30.99 -13.86
N LEU A 198 13.34 -30.13 -14.05
CA LEU A 198 12.11 -30.20 -13.26
C LEU A 198 11.40 -31.54 -13.49
N ASP A 199 11.36 -32.02 -14.73
CA ASP A 199 10.75 -33.33 -15.03
C ASP A 199 11.47 -34.48 -14.33
N GLU A 200 12.81 -34.49 -14.31
CA GLU A 200 13.60 -35.50 -13.59
C GLU A 200 13.32 -35.50 -12.08
N LYS A 201 13.07 -34.32 -11.50
CA LYS A 201 12.67 -34.16 -10.11
C LYS A 201 11.24 -34.65 -9.89
N LEU A 202 10.31 -34.31 -10.78
CA LEU A 202 8.94 -34.78 -10.68
C LEU A 202 8.87 -36.31 -10.83
N ASP A 203 9.70 -36.93 -11.67
CA ASP A 203 9.78 -38.40 -11.80
C ASP A 203 10.03 -39.08 -10.45
N ALA A 204 10.93 -38.53 -9.62
CA ALA A 204 11.24 -39.04 -8.28
C ALA A 204 10.05 -38.99 -7.29
N LEU A 205 9.03 -38.17 -7.56
CA LEU A 205 7.79 -38.09 -6.79
C LEU A 205 6.69 -39.00 -7.34
N SER A 206 6.85 -39.50 -8.57
CA SER A 206 5.85 -40.29 -9.30
C SER A 206 4.43 -39.68 -9.31
N PRO A 207 4.26 -38.39 -9.66
CA PRO A 207 2.95 -37.75 -9.74
C PRO A 207 2.16 -38.27 -10.94
N SER A 208 0.84 -38.05 -10.92
CA SER A 208 0.00 -38.25 -12.10
C SER A 208 0.36 -37.28 -13.23
N ASN A 209 -0.01 -37.62 -14.46
CA ASN A 209 0.21 -36.73 -15.61
C ASN A 209 -0.50 -35.37 -15.45
N GLU A 210 -1.68 -35.35 -14.84
CA GLU A 210 -2.43 -34.12 -14.57
C GLU A 210 -1.69 -33.22 -13.56
N GLU A 211 -1.15 -33.81 -12.49
CA GLU A 211 -0.33 -33.07 -11.50
C GLU A 211 0.95 -32.52 -12.12
N ARG A 212 1.62 -33.31 -12.96
CA ARG A 212 2.82 -32.86 -13.68
C ARG A 212 2.52 -31.64 -14.54
N ILE A 213 1.47 -31.69 -15.36
CA ILE A 213 1.04 -30.57 -16.20
C ILE A 213 0.75 -29.35 -15.31
N ARG A 214 0.06 -29.55 -14.19
CA ARG A 214 -0.27 -28.49 -13.25
C ARG A 214 0.98 -27.82 -12.65
N TYR A 215 2.02 -28.57 -12.27
CA TYR A 215 3.26 -27.99 -11.74
C TYR A 215 3.99 -27.13 -12.77
N HIS A 216 4.09 -27.60 -14.00
CA HIS A 216 4.66 -26.81 -15.10
C HIS A 216 3.83 -25.55 -15.37
N GLN A 217 2.50 -25.66 -15.32
CA GLN A 217 1.61 -24.50 -15.50
C GLN A 217 1.78 -23.47 -14.37
N LEU A 218 1.90 -23.91 -13.12
CA LEU A 218 2.12 -23.02 -11.97
C LEU A 218 3.45 -22.27 -12.08
N ARG A 219 4.51 -22.96 -12.50
CA ARG A 219 5.80 -22.34 -12.82
C ARG A 219 5.67 -21.28 -13.92
N CYS A 220 5.04 -21.65 -15.04
CA CYS A 220 4.81 -20.77 -16.18
C CYS A 220 4.05 -19.49 -15.78
N ASN A 221 2.91 -19.66 -15.13
CA ASN A 221 2.07 -18.54 -14.66
C ASN A 221 2.87 -17.58 -13.76
N TYR A 222 3.70 -18.12 -12.87
CA TYR A 222 4.53 -17.31 -11.98
C TYR A 222 5.57 -16.47 -12.74
N LYS A 223 6.22 -17.03 -13.76
CA LYS A 223 7.22 -16.31 -14.54
C LYS A 223 6.60 -15.16 -15.33
N ILE A 224 5.51 -15.44 -16.05
CA ILE A 224 4.76 -14.42 -16.78
C ILE A 224 4.29 -13.31 -15.83
N PHE A 225 3.74 -13.68 -14.67
CA PHE A 225 3.38 -12.70 -13.64
C PHE A 225 4.58 -11.84 -13.22
N LEU A 226 5.75 -12.44 -12.99
CA LEU A 226 6.96 -11.71 -12.58
C LEU A 226 7.49 -10.76 -13.68
N GLU A 227 7.34 -11.15 -14.96
CA GLU A 227 7.63 -10.31 -16.12
C GLU A 227 6.67 -9.11 -16.18
N GLU A 228 5.36 -9.34 -16.05
CA GLU A 228 4.35 -8.27 -16.00
C GLU A 228 4.59 -7.28 -14.86
N GLN A 229 5.07 -7.75 -13.70
CA GLN A 229 5.37 -6.86 -12.57
C GLN A 229 6.53 -5.92 -12.85
N GLN A 230 7.37 -6.15 -13.86
CA GLN A 230 8.45 -5.24 -14.21
C GLN A 230 7.91 -3.86 -14.59
N ASP A 231 6.83 -3.83 -15.37
CA ASP A 231 6.19 -2.60 -15.84
C ASP A 231 5.10 -2.12 -14.88
N LEU A 232 4.40 -3.04 -14.20
CA LEU A 232 3.27 -2.71 -13.33
C LEU A 232 3.69 -2.31 -11.91
N ASN A 233 4.63 -3.04 -11.31
CA ASN A 233 5.00 -2.87 -9.90
C ASN A 233 6.40 -3.43 -9.61
N ASN A 234 7.42 -2.72 -10.09
CA ASN A 234 8.80 -3.16 -9.98
C ASN A 234 9.27 -3.31 -8.51
N ALA A 235 8.66 -2.56 -7.58
CA ALA A 235 8.94 -2.70 -6.15
C ALA A 235 8.45 -4.04 -5.59
N LEU A 236 7.23 -4.47 -5.93
CA LEU A 236 6.71 -5.78 -5.57
C LEU A 236 7.55 -6.89 -6.22
N ARG A 237 7.90 -6.72 -7.49
CA ARG A 237 8.79 -7.64 -8.21
C ARG A 237 10.10 -7.86 -7.45
N GLY A 238 10.77 -6.78 -7.06
CA GLY A 238 12.02 -6.84 -6.28
C GLY A 238 11.84 -7.62 -4.97
N LYS A 239 10.78 -7.34 -4.22
CA LYS A 239 10.47 -8.05 -2.96
C LYS A 239 10.23 -9.55 -3.16
N ILE A 240 9.56 -9.94 -4.25
CA ILE A 240 9.33 -11.36 -4.58
C ILE A 240 10.65 -12.05 -4.92
N ILE A 241 11.53 -11.39 -5.68
CA ILE A 241 12.87 -11.91 -6.03
C ILE A 241 13.72 -12.06 -4.78
N ASP A 242 13.76 -11.07 -3.89
CA ASP A 242 14.50 -11.15 -2.62
C ASP A 242 14.01 -12.34 -1.76
N TRP A 243 12.69 -12.55 -1.71
CA TRP A 243 12.10 -13.70 -1.01
C TRP A 243 12.46 -15.03 -1.67
N GLN A 244 12.44 -15.12 -3.01
CA GLN A 244 12.90 -16.29 -3.75
C GLN A 244 14.38 -16.60 -3.47
N ASP A 245 15.23 -15.58 -3.39
CA ASP A 245 16.65 -15.73 -3.09
C ASP A 245 16.89 -16.27 -1.66
N ASP A 246 16.11 -15.82 -0.68
CA ASP A 246 16.13 -16.36 0.67
C ASP A 246 15.70 -17.84 0.69
N LEU A 247 14.67 -18.21 -0.07
CA LEU A 247 14.25 -19.59 -0.24
C LEU A 247 15.31 -20.43 -0.96
N ARG A 248 16.04 -19.85 -1.91
CA ARG A 248 17.16 -20.50 -2.60
C ARG A 248 18.24 -20.94 -1.60
N LEU A 249 18.58 -20.09 -0.63
CA LEU A 249 19.53 -20.44 0.43
C LEU A 249 19.02 -21.57 1.34
N LYS A 250 17.71 -21.59 1.66
CA LYS A 250 17.09 -22.68 2.43
C LYS A 250 17.12 -23.99 1.64
N ALA A 251 16.82 -23.94 0.34
CA ALA A 251 16.85 -25.08 -0.57
C ALA A 251 18.23 -25.73 -0.61
N PHE A 252 19.31 -24.95 -0.72
CA PHE A 252 20.68 -25.46 -0.68
C PHE A 252 21.00 -26.23 0.61
N ARG A 253 20.60 -25.68 1.76
CA ARG A 253 20.83 -26.31 3.08
C ARG A 253 20.07 -27.63 3.20
N LEU A 254 18.80 -27.64 2.81
CA LEU A 254 17.97 -28.84 2.85
C LEU A 254 18.49 -29.90 1.88
N THR A 255 18.82 -29.53 0.64
CA THR A 255 19.39 -30.44 -0.38
C THR A 255 20.67 -31.11 0.14
N SER A 256 21.52 -30.36 0.86
CA SER A 256 22.73 -30.92 1.47
C SER A 256 22.41 -31.97 2.53
N LYS A 257 21.37 -31.74 3.34
CA LYS A 257 20.89 -32.70 4.35
C LYS A 257 20.33 -33.96 3.70
N PHE A 258 19.51 -33.81 2.66
CA PHE A 258 18.95 -34.90 1.86
C PHE A 258 20.03 -35.82 1.33
N LYS A 259 21.04 -35.28 0.65
CA LYS A 259 22.18 -36.04 0.11
C LYS A 259 23.00 -36.79 1.18
N SER A 260 22.91 -36.38 2.44
CA SER A 260 23.66 -37.00 3.55
C SER A 260 22.89 -38.09 4.30
N ASP A 261 21.55 -38.12 4.20
CA ASP A 261 20.69 -39.03 4.95
C ASP A 261 19.96 -40.01 4.01
N LYS A 262 20.46 -41.25 3.93
CA LYS A 262 19.90 -42.31 3.07
C LYS A 262 18.47 -42.73 3.40
N ASN A 263 17.92 -42.30 4.54
CA ASN A 263 16.53 -42.58 4.90
C ASN A 263 15.61 -41.40 4.57
N TYR A 264 16.15 -40.31 4.04
CA TYR A 264 15.38 -39.12 3.69
C TYR A 264 14.87 -39.29 2.27
N THR A 265 13.56 -39.56 2.12
CA THR A 265 12.98 -39.81 0.79
C THR A 265 12.65 -38.52 0.05
N PRO A 266 12.59 -38.54 -1.30
CA PRO A 266 12.17 -37.38 -2.11
C PRO A 266 10.83 -36.79 -1.68
N SER A 267 9.84 -37.63 -1.36
CA SER A 267 8.52 -37.18 -0.91
C SER A 267 8.58 -36.44 0.42
N LYS A 268 9.40 -36.91 1.37
CA LYS A 268 9.58 -36.23 2.66
C LYS A 268 10.34 -34.91 2.48
N PHE A 269 11.34 -34.89 1.62
CA PHE A 269 12.06 -33.67 1.27
C PHE A 269 11.13 -32.61 0.69
N PHE A 270 10.30 -33.01 -0.27
CA PHE A 270 9.31 -32.15 -0.91
C PHE A 270 8.38 -31.51 0.13
N HIS A 271 7.82 -32.32 1.03
CA HIS A 271 6.94 -31.81 2.10
C HIS A 271 7.66 -30.87 3.07
N ASP A 272 8.86 -31.23 3.53
CA ASP A 272 9.62 -30.42 4.47
C ASP A 272 10.00 -29.06 3.86
N PHE A 273 10.33 -29.02 2.56
CA PHE A 273 10.61 -27.76 1.87
C PHE A 273 9.34 -26.91 1.68
N PHE A 274 8.23 -27.51 1.26
CA PHE A 274 6.95 -26.80 1.13
C PHE A 274 6.52 -26.18 2.46
N GLN A 275 6.63 -26.93 3.56
CA GLN A 275 6.33 -26.41 4.90
C GLN A 275 7.25 -25.24 5.29
N ALA A 276 8.55 -25.33 4.98
CA ALA A 276 9.49 -24.24 5.25
C ALA A 276 9.20 -23.00 4.38
N ALA A 277 8.78 -23.19 3.13
CA ALA A 277 8.43 -22.14 2.20
C ALA A 277 7.10 -21.47 2.58
N GLU A 278 6.09 -22.23 2.99
CA GLU A 278 4.78 -21.74 3.47
C GLU A 278 4.94 -20.85 4.71
N ASN A 279 5.70 -21.28 5.71
CA ASN A 279 5.99 -20.44 6.88
C ASN A 279 6.71 -19.13 6.50
N SER A 280 7.59 -19.20 5.50
CA SER A 280 8.28 -18.03 4.98
C SER A 280 7.34 -17.11 4.20
N LEU A 281 6.38 -17.67 3.47
CA LEU A 281 5.37 -16.96 2.69
C LEU A 281 4.46 -16.14 3.60
N ILE A 282 3.99 -16.71 4.71
CA ILE A 282 3.17 -15.99 5.70
C ILE A 282 3.90 -14.73 6.18
N SER A 283 5.18 -14.88 6.57
CA SER A 283 6.00 -13.74 6.99
C SER A 283 6.21 -12.74 5.84
N PHE A 284 6.38 -13.21 4.61
CA PHE A 284 6.51 -12.35 3.43
C PHE A 284 5.23 -11.54 3.17
N TYR A 285 4.06 -12.17 3.24
CA TYR A 285 2.76 -11.51 3.06
C TYR A 285 2.50 -10.51 4.17
N ASP A 286 2.74 -10.87 5.43
CA ASP A 286 2.53 -9.98 6.57
C ASP A 286 3.45 -8.75 6.52
N ASN A 287 4.75 -8.96 6.32
CA ASN A 287 5.75 -7.88 6.27
C ASN A 287 5.52 -6.92 5.11
N ASN A 288 4.95 -7.41 4.00
CA ASN A 288 4.65 -6.59 2.83
C ASN A 288 3.18 -6.21 2.71
N SER A 289 2.36 -6.59 3.70
CA SER A 289 0.92 -6.35 3.70
C SER A 289 0.21 -6.82 2.43
N LEU A 290 0.63 -7.98 1.93
CA LEU A 290 0.11 -8.56 0.70
C LEU A 290 -1.15 -9.39 0.98
N SER A 291 -1.97 -9.53 -0.05
CA SER A 291 -3.12 -10.44 -0.08
C SER A 291 -3.30 -11.02 -1.48
N GLY A 292 -4.14 -12.04 -1.64
CA GLY A 292 -4.43 -12.64 -2.96
C GLY A 292 -3.86 -14.05 -3.12
N SER A 293 -3.30 -14.35 -4.29
CA SER A 293 -2.95 -15.70 -4.79
C SER A 293 -1.71 -16.31 -4.14
N ASP A 294 -1.72 -16.45 -2.82
CA ASP A 294 -0.66 -17.03 -2.00
C ASP A 294 -0.26 -18.45 -2.40
N GLU A 295 -1.22 -19.36 -2.59
CA GLU A 295 -0.95 -20.73 -3.04
C GLU A 295 -0.26 -20.74 -4.42
N LYS A 296 -0.76 -19.94 -5.38
CA LYS A 296 -0.17 -19.90 -6.72
C LYS A 296 1.25 -19.33 -6.69
N LEU A 297 1.50 -18.31 -5.87
CA LEU A 297 2.83 -17.73 -5.72
C LEU A 297 3.79 -18.74 -5.09
N LEU A 298 3.37 -19.40 -4.01
CA LEU A 298 4.15 -20.43 -3.32
C LEU A 298 4.55 -21.54 -4.29
N HIS A 299 3.56 -22.14 -4.96
CA HIS A 299 3.83 -23.23 -5.89
C HIS A 299 4.69 -22.76 -7.07
N GLY A 300 4.42 -21.59 -7.63
CA GLY A 300 5.21 -21.02 -8.72
C GLY A 300 6.69 -20.85 -8.37
N VAL A 301 6.97 -20.23 -7.22
CA VAL A 301 8.35 -20.02 -6.74
C VAL A 301 9.04 -21.35 -6.41
N VAL A 302 8.35 -22.28 -5.74
CA VAL A 302 8.94 -23.59 -5.43
C VAL A 302 9.28 -24.37 -6.71
N MET A 303 8.40 -24.33 -7.71
CA MET A 303 8.68 -24.98 -9.00
C MET A 303 9.80 -24.28 -9.78
N GLU A 304 9.94 -22.95 -9.68
CA GLU A 304 11.07 -22.25 -10.29
C GLU A 304 12.39 -22.59 -9.59
N LEU A 305 12.40 -22.71 -8.25
CA LEU A 305 13.58 -23.17 -7.51
C LEU A 305 13.92 -24.65 -7.81
N ALA A 306 12.90 -25.49 -8.01
CA ALA A 306 13.09 -26.87 -8.44
C ALA A 306 13.63 -26.92 -9.88
N ALA A 307 13.21 -26.01 -10.75
CA ALA A 307 13.79 -25.82 -12.05
C ALA A 307 15.29 -25.44 -11.94
N GLU A 308 15.63 -24.27 -11.39
CA GLU A 308 16.99 -23.67 -11.41
C GLU A 308 18.10 -24.47 -10.67
N CYS A 309 17.79 -25.63 -10.08
CA CYS A 309 18.71 -26.52 -9.37
C CYS A 309 19.33 -26.12 -8.00
N PRO A 310 18.85 -25.12 -7.25
CA PRO A 310 19.15 -25.02 -5.81
C PRO A 310 18.35 -26.01 -4.94
N LEU A 311 17.20 -26.48 -5.45
CA LEU A 311 16.32 -27.45 -4.82
C LEU A 311 16.37 -28.77 -5.61
N ASP A 312 16.98 -29.80 -5.04
CA ASP A 312 17.24 -31.05 -5.75
C ASP A 312 16.92 -32.28 -4.89
N TRP A 313 15.84 -32.96 -5.25
CA TRP A 313 15.38 -34.18 -4.61
C TRP A 313 15.46 -35.41 -5.53
N ARG A 314 16.26 -35.33 -6.60
CA ARG A 314 16.60 -36.49 -7.42
C ARG A 314 17.49 -37.40 -6.56
N GLU A 315 16.96 -38.54 -6.16
CA GLU A 315 17.74 -39.66 -5.61
C GLU A 315 18.11 -40.63 -6.73
#